data_AF-A0A7S1WVI2-F1
#
_entry.id   AF-A0A7S1WVI2-F1
#
_cell.length_a   1.000
_cell.length_b   1.000
_cell.length_c   1.000
_cell.angle_alpha   90.00
_cell.angle_beta   90.00
_cell.angle_gamma   90.00
#
_symmetry.space_group_name_H-M   'P 1'
#
loop_
_entity.id
_entity.type
_entity.pdbx_description
1 polymer ?
#
loop_
_entity_poly.entity_id
_entity_poly.type
_entity_poly.pdbx_seq_one_letter_code
_entity_poly.pdbx_strand_id
1 'polypeptide(L)'
;NASGLEVLVAGPGRSGTTSLLMALEGLGLRTYKNDDINFFLTDIVGADVAAEEMAGPIRRCGVKAMVVHPYRDMVPKLISISPGIKVIIPKREWADWARSVGAAYTHGVQRDVFFRMLV
;
A
#
# COMPACT_ATOMS: atom_id res chain seq x y z
N ASN A 1 8.19 -6.24 16.36
CA ASN A 1 7.27 -5.50 15.49
C ASN A 1 7.08 -4.09 16.06
N ALA A 2 7.76 -3.08 15.51
CA ALA A 2 7.79 -1.72 16.04
C ALA A 2 6.60 -0.86 15.60
N SER A 3 6.08 -1.11 14.39
CA SER A 3 4.96 -0.38 13.80
C SER A 3 3.58 -0.88 14.26
N GLY A 4 3.50 -2.14 14.70
CA GLY A 4 2.23 -2.80 15.01
C GLY A 4 1.46 -3.29 13.77
N LEU A 5 2.05 -3.14 12.58
CA LEU A 5 1.53 -3.60 11.30
C LEU A 5 1.63 -5.13 11.18
N GLU A 6 0.56 -5.77 10.72
CA GLU A 6 0.43 -7.23 10.66
C GLU A 6 0.37 -7.74 9.23
N VAL A 7 -0.27 -7.00 8.32
CA VAL A 7 -0.42 -7.37 6.91
C VAL A 7 -0.01 -6.22 5.99
N LEU A 8 0.80 -6.54 4.98
CA LEU A 8 1.18 -5.63 3.91
C LEU A 8 0.65 -6.14 2.58
N VAL A 9 -0.14 -5.34 1.88
CA VAL A 9 -0.60 -5.64 0.54
C VAL A 9 0.29 -4.91 -0.47
N ALA A 10 1.24 -5.63 -1.05
CA ALA A 10 2.24 -5.11 -1.99
C ALA A 10 1.83 -5.31 -3.47
N GLY A 11 0.53 -5.30 -3.74
CA GLY A 11 -0.02 -5.45 -5.09
C GLY A 11 -0.09 -4.14 -5.86
N PRO A 12 -0.02 -4.16 -7.21
CA PRO A 12 -0.30 -2.99 -8.02
C PRO A 12 -1.75 -2.52 -7.86
N GLY A 13 -2.06 -1.26 -8.15
CA GLY A 13 -3.44 -0.81 -8.25
C GLY A 13 -4.22 -1.64 -9.27
N ARG A 14 -5.55 -1.78 -9.09
CA ARG A 14 -6.44 -2.56 -9.97
C ARG A 14 -6.19 -4.09 -10.00
N SER A 15 -5.47 -4.66 -9.04
CA SER A 15 -5.33 -6.12 -8.88
C SER A 15 -6.28 -6.74 -7.84
N GLY A 16 -7.28 -5.99 -7.37
CA GLY A 16 -8.18 -6.44 -6.30
C GLY A 16 -7.74 -6.04 -4.88
N THR A 17 -6.78 -5.12 -4.76
CA THR A 17 -6.30 -4.59 -3.47
C THR A 17 -7.43 -4.02 -2.60
N THR A 18 -8.43 -3.35 -3.19
CA THR A 18 -9.60 -2.83 -2.45
C THR A 18 -10.44 -3.95 -1.83
N SER A 19 -10.79 -4.98 -2.61
CA SER A 19 -11.55 -6.12 -2.10
C SER A 19 -10.79 -6.87 -1.02
N LEU A 20 -9.47 -6.99 -1.18
CA LEU A 20 -8.60 -7.59 -0.17
C LEU A 20 -8.57 -6.77 1.12
N LEU A 21 -8.50 -5.42 1.04
CA LEU A 21 -8.61 -4.58 2.23
C LEU A 21 -9.97 -4.75 2.92
N MET A 22 -11.07 -4.72 2.19
CA MET A 22 -12.40 -4.94 2.77
C MET A 22 -12.50 -6.30 3.48
N ALA A 23 -11.86 -7.34 2.93
CA ALA A 23 -11.80 -8.64 3.59
C ALA A 23 -10.99 -8.59 4.90
N LEU A 24 -9.87 -7.87 4.93
CA LEU A 24 -9.06 -7.67 6.14
C LEU A 24 -9.80 -6.84 7.20
N GLU A 25 -10.58 -5.85 6.78
CA GLU A 25 -11.49 -5.10 7.68
C GLU A 25 -12.56 -6.01 8.27
N GLY A 26 -13.13 -6.90 7.47
CA GLY A 26 -14.06 -7.93 7.93
C GLY A 26 -13.46 -8.89 8.97
N LEU A 27 -12.14 -9.06 8.97
CA LEU A 27 -11.41 -9.81 10.01
C LEU A 27 -11.08 -8.96 11.25
N GLY A 28 -11.53 -7.71 11.30
CA GLY A 28 -11.31 -6.78 12.42
C GLY A 28 -9.99 -6.02 12.36
N LEU A 29 -9.26 -6.08 11.24
CA LEU A 29 -8.03 -5.31 11.08
C LEU A 29 -8.35 -3.89 10.64
N ARG A 30 -7.73 -2.90 11.28
CA ARG A 30 -7.76 -1.52 10.79
C ARG A 30 -6.91 -1.41 9.53
N THR A 31 -7.54 -1.15 8.38
CA THR A 31 -6.85 -1.06 7.09
C THR A 31 -6.72 0.35 6.56
N TYR A 32 -5.59 0.68 5.91
CA TYR A 32 -5.41 1.92 5.15
C TYR A 32 -5.16 1.64 3.66
N LYS A 33 -5.90 2.33 2.79
CA LYS A 33 -5.62 2.44 1.35
C LYS A 33 -4.77 3.69 1.07
N ASN A 34 -4.42 3.89 -0.20
CA ASN A 34 -3.57 4.99 -0.65
C ASN A 34 -4.07 6.38 -0.15
N ASP A 35 -5.37 6.65 -0.25
CA ASP A 35 -5.93 7.94 0.18
C ASP A 35 -5.77 8.15 1.69
N ASP A 36 -5.92 7.09 2.49
CA ASP A 36 -5.76 7.16 3.94
C ASP A 36 -4.31 7.38 4.34
N ILE A 37 -3.37 6.75 3.62
CA ILE A 37 -1.93 6.96 3.82
C ILE A 37 -1.58 8.43 3.53
N ASN A 38 -2.09 8.98 2.42
CA ASN A 38 -1.86 10.37 2.06
C ASN A 38 -2.50 11.37 3.01
N PHE A 39 -3.59 11.01 3.68
CA PHE A 39 -4.30 11.91 4.58
C PHE A 39 -3.82 11.80 6.04
N PHE A 40 -3.61 10.58 6.54
CA PHE A 40 -3.31 10.32 7.95
C PHE A 40 -1.84 10.01 8.23
N LEU A 41 -1.07 9.61 7.22
CA LEU A 41 0.33 9.20 7.35
C LEU A 41 1.24 10.04 6.44
N THR A 42 0.96 11.34 6.29
CA THR A 42 1.78 12.26 5.49
C THR A 42 3.27 12.20 5.85
N ASP A 43 3.58 11.97 7.13
CA ASP A 43 4.93 11.90 7.69
C ASP A 43 5.79 10.76 7.10
N ILE A 44 5.19 9.76 6.46
CA ILE A 44 5.89 8.58 5.94
C ILE A 44 5.92 8.50 4.40
N VAL A 45 5.30 9.46 3.71
CA VAL A 45 5.09 9.44 2.25
C VAL A 45 6.29 10.03 1.46
N GLY A 46 7.35 10.48 2.13
CA GLY A 46 8.58 11.00 1.52
C GLY A 46 9.58 9.91 1.09
N ALA A 47 10.32 10.17 0.01
CA ALA A 47 11.37 9.26 -0.47
C ALA A 47 12.50 9.06 0.58
N ASP A 48 12.81 10.13 1.31
CA ASP A 48 13.95 10.20 2.24
C ASP A 48 13.61 9.79 3.69
N VAL A 49 12.36 9.39 3.96
CA VAL A 49 11.95 8.99 5.31
C VAL A 49 12.70 7.71 5.71
N ALA A 50 13.41 7.76 6.83
CA ALA A 50 14.12 6.60 7.37
C ALA A 50 13.12 5.54 7.85
N ALA A 51 13.49 4.25 7.81
CA ALA A 51 12.56 3.17 8.16
C ALA A 51 12.05 3.33 9.60
N GLU A 52 12.93 3.71 10.52
CA GLU A 52 12.69 3.88 11.94
C GLU A 52 11.64 4.96 12.23
N GLU A 53 11.61 6.02 11.42
CA GLU A 53 10.68 7.14 11.54
C GLU A 53 9.25 6.74 11.15
N MET A 54 9.09 5.68 10.35
CA MET A 54 7.78 5.23 9.88
C MET A 54 6.97 4.51 10.97
N ALA A 55 7.63 3.88 11.94
CA ALA A 55 6.97 3.02 12.91
C ALA A 55 6.02 3.79 13.83
N GLY A 56 6.43 4.98 14.27
CA GLY A 56 5.66 5.83 15.19
C GLY A 56 4.29 6.23 14.63
N PRO A 57 4.21 6.89 13.46
CA PRO A 57 2.95 7.27 12.82
C PRO A 57 2.01 6.07 12.60
N ILE A 58 2.52 4.97 12.04
CA ILE A 58 1.73 3.76 11.77
C ILE A 58 1.11 3.20 13.07
N ARG A 59 1.92 3.13 14.14
CA ARG A 59 1.48 2.63 15.44
C ARG A 59 0.45 3.56 16.09
N ARG A 60 0.65 4.88 16.02
CA ARG A 60 -0.28 5.88 16.58
C ARG A 60 -1.65 5.80 15.91
N CYS A 61 -1.69 5.59 14.61
CA CYS A 61 -2.93 5.40 13.87
C CYS A 61 -3.57 4.01 14.08
N GLY A 62 -2.87 3.09 14.74
CA GLY A 62 -3.34 1.74 15.01
C GLY A 62 -3.54 0.92 13.73
N VAL A 63 -2.79 1.22 12.66
CA VAL A 63 -2.94 0.54 11.37
C VAL A 63 -2.41 -0.87 11.48
N LYS A 64 -3.23 -1.85 11.09
CA LYS A 64 -2.89 -3.28 11.12
C LYS A 64 -2.64 -3.85 9.75
N ALA A 65 -3.24 -3.26 8.72
CA ALA A 65 -3.08 -3.68 7.34
C ALA A 65 -2.99 -2.47 6.40
N MET A 66 -2.13 -2.53 5.38
CA MET A 66 -2.00 -1.40 4.44
C MET A 66 -1.71 -1.84 3.00
N VAL A 67 -2.23 -1.08 2.03
CA VAL A 67 -1.86 -1.19 0.62
C VAL A 67 -0.83 -0.12 0.28
N VAL A 68 0.36 -0.54 -0.17
CA VAL A 68 1.50 0.36 -0.43
C VAL A 68 1.68 0.71 -1.91
N HIS A 69 0.59 0.74 -2.65
CA HIS A 69 0.58 1.30 -4.00
C HIS A 69 0.19 2.77 -3.94
N PRO A 70 0.97 3.70 -4.54
CA PRO A 70 2.12 3.48 -5.43
C PRO A 70 3.49 3.38 -4.74
N TYR A 71 3.59 3.52 -3.42
CA TYR A 71 4.83 3.58 -2.64
C TYR A 71 5.58 2.24 -2.47
N ARG A 72 5.98 1.61 -3.57
CA ARG A 72 6.72 0.34 -3.53
C ARG A 72 8.04 0.43 -2.75
N ASP A 73 8.66 1.59 -2.74
CA ASP A 73 9.91 1.86 -2.00
C ASP A 73 9.73 1.77 -0.48
N MET A 74 8.50 1.87 0.02
CA MET A 74 8.18 1.66 1.44
C MET A 74 8.18 0.19 1.84
N VAL A 75 7.97 -0.75 0.90
CA VAL A 75 7.89 -2.20 1.20
C VAL A 75 9.08 -2.70 2.02
N PRO A 76 10.36 -2.51 1.58
CA PRO A 76 11.50 -2.98 2.36
C PRO A 76 11.60 -2.30 3.74
N LYS A 77 11.29 -1.00 3.83
CA LYS A 77 11.31 -0.24 5.09
C LYS A 77 10.25 -0.74 6.08
N LEU A 78 9.05 -1.06 5.59
CA LEU A 78 7.96 -1.59 6.41
C LEU A 78 8.24 -3.02 6.91
N ILE A 79 8.91 -3.83 6.09
CA ILE A 79 9.36 -5.17 6.47
C ILE A 79 10.44 -5.08 7.55
N SER A 80 11.40 -4.15 7.45
CA SER A 80 12.47 -4.03 8.43
C SER A 80 11.96 -3.61 9.81
N ILE A 81 11.00 -2.68 9.90
CA ILE A 81 10.42 -2.24 11.18
C ILE A 81 9.33 -3.17 11.72
N SER A 82 8.81 -4.08 10.90
CA SER A 82 7.73 -5.00 11.26
C SER A 82 8.15 -6.47 11.08
N PRO A 83 9.14 -6.97 11.83
CA PRO A 83 9.50 -8.38 11.75
C PRO A 83 8.28 -9.28 12.00
N GLY A 84 8.01 -10.21 11.08
CA GLY A 84 6.87 -11.11 11.13
C GLY A 84 5.62 -10.66 10.37
N ILE A 85 5.63 -9.46 9.77
CA ILE A 85 4.56 -8.98 8.88
C ILE A 85 4.29 -9.98 7.75
N LYS A 86 3.02 -10.19 7.42
CA LYS A 86 2.61 -11.03 6.29
C LYS A 86 2.44 -10.16 5.06
N VAL A 87 3.13 -10.51 3.98
CA VAL A 87 3.04 -9.78 2.71
C VAL A 87 2.13 -10.54 1.75
N ILE A 88 1.09 -9.88 1.25
CA ILE A 88 0.16 -10.41 0.25
C ILE A 88 0.40 -9.66 -1.06
N ILE A 89 0.65 -10.42 -2.13
CA ILE A 89 0.83 -9.87 -3.49
C ILE A 89 -0.31 -10.42 -4.36
N PRO A 90 -1.42 -9.67 -4.52
CA PRO A 90 -2.48 -10.08 -5.42
C PRO A 90 -1.98 -10.11 -6.85
N LYS A 91 -2.16 -11.27 -7.50
CA LYS A 91 -1.83 -11.49 -8.91
C LYS A 91 -3.10 -11.36 -9.75
N ARG A 92 -2.94 -10.75 -10.93
CA ARG A 92 -3.96 -10.66 -11.96
C ARG A 92 -3.32 -10.94 -13.31
N GLU A 93 -4.07 -11.52 -14.24
CA GLU A 93 -3.62 -11.69 -15.62
C GLU A 93 -3.24 -10.34 -16.24
N TRP A 94 -2.09 -10.29 -16.91
CA TRP A 94 -1.51 -9.04 -17.39
C TRP A 94 -2.46 -8.28 -18.33
N ALA A 95 -3.07 -8.98 -19.28
CA ALA A 95 -3.98 -8.38 -20.24
C ALA A 95 -5.21 -7.76 -19.56
N ASP A 96 -5.73 -8.40 -18.51
CA ASP A 96 -6.88 -7.89 -17.75
C ASP A 96 -6.52 -6.70 -16.88
N TRP A 97 -5.35 -6.76 -16.25
CA TRP A 97 -4.81 -5.66 -15.47
C TRP A 97 -4.57 -4.43 -16.35
N ALA A 98 -3.88 -4.61 -17.49
CA ALA A 98 -3.57 -3.53 -18.43
C ALA A 98 -4.85 -2.87 -18.96
N ARG A 99 -5.86 -3.66 -19.35
CA ARG A 99 -7.18 -3.12 -19.74
C ARG A 99 -7.85 -2.34 -18.62
N SER A 100 -7.83 -2.87 -17.39
CA SER A 100 -8.43 -2.23 -16.22
C SER A 100 -7.75 -0.93 -15.83
N VAL A 101 -6.42 -0.86 -15.97
CA VAL A 101 -5.62 0.34 -15.75
C VAL A 101 -5.84 1.35 -16.87
N GLY A 102 -5.84 0.92 -18.14
CA GLY A 102 -6.12 1.77 -19.29
C GLY A 102 -7.49 2.46 -19.19
N ALA A 103 -8.54 1.71 -18.82
CA ALA A 103 -9.86 2.27 -18.60
C ALA A 103 -9.89 3.31 -17.45
N ALA A 104 -9.09 3.11 -16.40
CA ALA A 104 -8.99 4.08 -15.31
C ALA A 104 -8.44 5.44 -15.80
N TYR A 105 -7.45 5.40 -16.69
CA TYR A 105 -6.81 6.58 -17.23
C TYR A 105 -7.72 7.36 -18.19
N THR A 106 -8.52 6.67 -19.01
CA THR A 106 -9.48 7.33 -19.91
C THR A 106 -10.60 8.06 -19.18
N HIS A 107 -10.89 7.67 -17.94
CA HIS A 107 -11.90 8.30 -17.08
C HIS A 107 -11.33 9.32 -16.08
N GLY A 108 -10.10 9.79 -16.27
CA GLY A 108 -9.54 10.91 -15.50
C GLY A 108 -9.03 10.55 -14.10
N VAL A 109 -8.79 9.27 -13.80
CA VAL A 109 -8.12 8.88 -12.54
C VAL A 109 -6.61 9.13 -12.69
N GLN A 110 -6.06 9.93 -11.75
CA GLN A 110 -4.77 10.64 -11.76
C GLN A 110 -3.53 9.89 -12.29
N ARG A 111 -2.61 10.69 -12.86
CA ARG A 111 -1.43 10.35 -13.70
C ARG A 111 -0.17 9.89 -12.95
N ASP A 112 -0.18 9.72 -11.63
CA ASP A 112 1.08 9.76 -10.84
C ASP A 112 1.92 8.45 -10.80
N VAL A 113 1.60 7.42 -11.57
CA VAL A 113 2.20 6.08 -11.35
C VAL A 113 3.04 5.53 -12.50
N PHE A 114 2.91 6.05 -13.73
CA PHE A 114 3.48 5.35 -14.90
C PHE A 114 4.99 5.58 -15.11
N PHE A 115 5.55 6.72 -14.71
CA PHE A 115 6.95 7.05 -15.07
C PHE A 115 8.04 6.37 -14.24
N ARG A 116 7.71 5.66 -13.14
CA ARG A 116 8.69 4.91 -12.34
C ARG A 116 8.75 3.41 -12.60
N MET A 117 7.93 2.87 -13.51
CA MET A 117 7.87 1.42 -13.76
C MET A 117 8.59 0.97 -15.04
N LEU A 118 9.13 1.93 -15.82
CA LEU A 118 9.80 1.69 -17.12
C LEU A 118 11.23 2.24 -17.18
N VAL A 119 11.85 2.55 -16.04
CA VAL A 119 13.27 2.92 -15.93
C VAL A 119 13.94 1.98 -14.94
#